data_AF-A0A4R3XX87-F1
#
_entry.id   AF-A0A4R3XX87-F1
#
_cell.length_a   1.000
_cell.length_b   1.000
_cell.length_c   1.000
_cell.angle_alpha   90.00
_cell.angle_beta   90.00
_cell.angle_gamma   90.00
#
_symmetry.space_group_name_H-M   'P 1'
#
loop_
_entity.id
_entity.type
_entity.pdbx_description
1 polymer ?
#
loop_
_entity_poly.entity_id
_entity_poly.type
_entity_poly.pdbx_seq_one_letter_code
_entity_poly.pdbx_strand_id
1 'polypeptide(L)'
;MLSANAKMKVLETATFHDIEHYLALKVRLNNESQEYALSSTLTLEFLQQLHSVQDKAMLQKLEKELQLTALSVQDNKDSLLLQVKTLRSEKILRSYLLLSISTLCEQLQIESPL
;
A
#
# COMPACT_ATOMS: atom_id res chain seq x y z
N MET A 1 17.54 0.72 43.34
CA MET A 1 18.27 0.63 42.06
C MET A 1 17.24 0.47 40.96
N LEU A 2 16.98 1.57 40.24
CA LEU A 2 15.90 1.74 39.28
C LEU A 2 16.14 0.99 37.96
N SER A 3 15.06 0.37 37.48
CA SER A 3 14.68 0.19 36.07
C SER A 3 15.56 -0.68 35.18
N ALA A 4 15.26 -1.98 35.16
CA ALA A 4 15.53 -2.87 34.02
C ALA A 4 14.25 -3.53 33.47
N ASN A 5 13.08 -2.93 33.73
CA ASN A 5 11.83 -3.35 33.10
C ASN A 5 11.59 -2.50 31.85
N ALA A 6 12.45 -2.69 30.83
CA ALA A 6 12.13 -2.30 29.47
C ALA A 6 10.95 -3.17 29.02
N LYS A 7 9.73 -2.66 29.20
CA LYS A 7 8.48 -3.28 28.74
C LYS A 7 8.59 -3.49 27.22
N MET A 8 8.84 -4.72 26.76
CA MET A 8 8.54 -5.13 25.38
C MET A 8 7.03 -4.99 25.21
N LYS A 9 6.58 -3.85 24.70
CA LYS A 9 5.18 -3.69 24.27
C LYS A 9 4.96 -4.61 23.08
N VAL A 10 4.01 -5.52 23.23
CA VAL A 10 3.62 -6.47 22.18
C VAL A 10 2.92 -5.67 21.09
N LEU A 11 3.50 -5.69 19.89
CA LEU A 11 2.88 -5.11 18.70
C LEU A 11 1.60 -5.88 18.37
N GLU A 12 0.54 -5.18 17.94
CA GLU A 12 -0.65 -5.86 17.45
C GLU A 12 -0.28 -6.74 16.24
N THR A 13 -0.79 -7.97 16.19
CA THR A 13 -0.48 -8.93 15.12
C THR A 13 -0.75 -8.36 13.73
N ALA A 14 -1.82 -7.57 13.57
CA ALA A 14 -2.15 -6.90 12.31
C ALA A 14 -1.06 -5.89 11.90
N THR A 15 -0.62 -5.03 12.82
CA THR A 15 0.46 -4.07 12.58
C THR A 15 1.78 -4.77 12.26
N PHE A 16 2.10 -5.87 12.97
CA PHE A 16 3.28 -6.66 12.70
C PHE A 16 3.26 -7.24 11.28
N HIS A 17 2.16 -7.90 10.89
CA HIS A 17 2.03 -8.46 9.55
C HIS A 17 2.12 -7.36 8.48
N ASP A 18 1.47 -6.22 8.66
CA ASP A 18 1.54 -5.13 7.67
C ASP A 18 2.98 -4.63 7.47
N ILE A 19 3.77 -4.52 8.55
CA ILE A 19 5.21 -4.20 8.46
C ILE A 19 5.97 -5.27 7.68
N GLU A 20 5.69 -6.56 7.92
CA GLU A 20 6.30 -7.65 7.16
C GLU A 20 5.98 -7.57 5.66
N HIS A 21 4.74 -7.27 5.30
CA HIS A 21 4.35 -7.07 3.90
C HIS A 21 5.12 -5.90 3.27
N TYR A 22 5.28 -4.78 3.97
CA TYR A 22 6.07 -3.64 3.51
C TYR A 22 7.55 -4.01 3.29
N LEU A 23 8.13 -4.76 4.22
CA LEU A 23 9.52 -5.23 4.11
C LEU A 23 9.68 -6.18 2.92
N ALA A 24 8.74 -7.12 2.74
CA ALA A 24 8.74 -8.04 1.61
C ALA A 24 8.64 -7.29 0.27
N LEU A 25 7.73 -6.31 0.17
CA LEU A 25 7.60 -5.48 -1.03
C LEU A 25 8.90 -4.72 -1.33
N LYS A 26 9.52 -4.10 -0.31
CA LYS A 26 10.80 -3.39 -0.47
C LYS A 26 11.90 -4.32 -0.97
N VAL A 27 12.02 -5.51 -0.37
CA VAL A 27 13.02 -6.50 -0.79
C VAL A 27 12.79 -6.92 -2.24
N ARG A 28 11.54 -7.15 -2.63
CA ARG A 28 11.18 -7.49 -4.01
C ARG A 28 11.58 -6.37 -4.98
N LEU A 29 11.13 -5.14 -4.73
CA LEU A 29 11.42 -3.98 -5.58
C LEU A 29 12.92 -3.68 -5.70
N ASN A 30 13.70 -3.89 -4.63
CA ASN A 30 15.15 -3.67 -4.66
C ASN A 30 15.93 -4.74 -5.46
N ASN A 31 15.36 -5.93 -5.63
CA ASN A 31 16.01 -7.05 -6.30
C ASN A 31 15.51 -7.26 -7.74
N GLU A 32 14.39 -6.64 -8.11
CA GLU A 32 13.88 -6.62 -9.48
C GLU A 32 14.50 -5.44 -10.25
N SER A 33 14.90 -5.66 -11.51
CA SER A 33 15.40 -4.59 -12.38
C SER A 33 14.28 -3.77 -13.03
N GLN A 34 13.03 -4.19 -12.85
CA GLN A 34 11.86 -3.57 -13.47
C GLN A 34 11.35 -2.42 -12.60
N GLU A 35 11.10 -1.27 -13.21
CA GLU A 35 10.35 -0.19 -12.58
C GLU A 35 8.84 -0.45 -12.72
N TYR A 36 8.13 -0.38 -11.60
CA TYR A 36 6.69 -0.55 -11.54
C TYR A 36 6.00 0.80 -11.38
N ALA A 37 5.06 1.09 -12.28
CA ALA A 37 4.12 2.19 -12.07
C ALA A 37 3.25 1.91 -10.83
N LEU A 38 2.81 2.96 -10.14
CA LEU A 38 1.89 2.80 -9.01
C LEU A 38 0.60 2.12 -9.43
N SER A 39 0.13 2.36 -10.66
CA SER A 39 -1.06 1.75 -11.26
C SER A 39 -0.90 0.26 -11.62
N SER A 40 0.27 -0.34 -11.37
CA SER A 40 0.50 -1.76 -11.61
C SER A 40 -0.30 -2.66 -10.67
N THR A 41 -0.53 -3.90 -11.10
CA THR A 41 -1.18 -4.95 -10.28
C THR A 41 -0.41 -5.22 -8.99
N LEU A 42 0.92 -5.11 -9.01
CA LEU A 42 1.78 -5.23 -7.84
C LEU A 42 1.30 -4.37 -6.66
N THR A 43 1.02 -3.08 -6.92
CA THR A 43 0.59 -2.14 -5.88
C THR A 43 -0.78 -2.51 -5.32
N LEU A 44 -1.71 -2.94 -6.19
CA LEU A 44 -3.04 -3.36 -5.79
C LEU A 44 -3.00 -4.61 -4.93
N GLU A 45 -2.29 -5.65 -5.38
CA GLU A 45 -2.09 -6.91 -4.66
C GLU A 45 -1.49 -6.65 -3.27
N PHE A 46 -0.49 -5.77 -3.21
CA PHE A 46 0.10 -5.34 -1.94
C PHE A 46 -0.91 -4.66 -1.02
N LEU A 47 -1.64 -3.64 -1.51
CA LEU A 47 -2.64 -2.93 -0.69
C LEU A 47 -3.79 -3.84 -0.25
N GLN A 48 -4.12 -4.87 -1.03
CA GLN A 48 -5.11 -5.87 -0.67
C GLN A 48 -4.65 -6.76 0.50
N GLN A 49 -3.34 -6.97 0.68
CA GLN A 49 -2.78 -7.75 1.79
C GLN A 49 -2.77 -7.00 3.14
N LEU A 50 -2.74 -5.66 3.12
CA LEU A 50 -2.61 -4.85 4.34
C LEU A 50 -3.89 -4.82 5.18
N HIS A 51 -3.78 -5.07 6.48
CA HIS A 51 -4.88 -4.97 7.46
C HIS A 51 -5.29 -3.51 7.70
N SER A 52 -4.34 -2.57 7.64
CA SER A 52 -4.59 -1.13 7.78
C SER A 52 -5.48 -0.57 6.67
N VAL A 53 -5.60 -1.26 5.54
CA VAL A 53 -6.44 -0.86 4.41
C VAL A 53 -7.80 -1.56 4.52
N GLN A 54 -8.76 -0.93 5.19
CA GLN A 54 -10.06 -1.55 5.47
C GLN A 54 -11.04 -1.51 4.28
N ASP A 55 -10.99 -0.47 3.46
CA ASP A 55 -11.90 -0.32 2.31
C ASP A 55 -11.43 -1.14 1.09
N LYS A 56 -11.56 -2.46 1.19
CA LYS A 56 -11.23 -3.40 0.11
C LYS A 56 -12.20 -3.30 -1.08
N ALA A 57 -13.44 -2.86 -0.85
CA ALA A 57 -14.43 -2.71 -1.91
C ALA A 57 -14.03 -1.62 -2.91
N MET A 58 -13.47 -0.51 -2.41
CA MET A 58 -12.91 0.53 -3.25
C MET A 58 -11.72 0.01 -4.07
N LEU A 59 -10.78 -0.72 -3.45
CA LEU A 59 -9.66 -1.33 -4.17
C LEU A 59 -10.12 -2.27 -5.29
N GLN A 60 -11.14 -3.09 -5.05
CA GLN A 60 -11.72 -3.97 -6.08
C GLN A 60 -12.35 -3.18 -7.24
N LYS A 61 -12.99 -2.05 -6.94
CA LYS A 61 -13.51 -1.15 -7.99
C LYS A 61 -12.37 -0.55 -8.81
N LEU A 62 -11.31 -0.11 -8.15
CA LEU A 62 -10.14 0.48 -8.78
C LEU A 62 -9.40 -0.54 -9.67
N GLU A 63 -9.28 -1.78 -9.20
CA GLU A 63 -8.73 -2.89 -9.98
C GLU A 63 -9.50 -3.10 -11.29
N LYS A 64 -10.84 -3.15 -11.23
CA LYS A 64 -11.70 -3.24 -12.42
C LYS A 64 -11.49 -2.06 -13.37
N GLU A 65 -11.39 -0.83 -12.83
CA GLU A 65 -11.14 0.36 -13.64
C GLU A 65 -9.77 0.31 -14.34
N LEU A 66 -8.73 -0.18 -13.66
CA LEU A 66 -7.39 -0.35 -14.22
C LEU A 66 -7.34 -1.45 -15.29
N GLN A 67 -8.04 -2.57 -15.09
CA GLN A 67 -8.18 -3.62 -16.10
C GLN A 67 -8.89 -3.12 -17.36
N LEU A 68 -9.99 -2.38 -17.22
CA LEU A 68 -10.69 -1.77 -18.36
C LEU A 68 -9.80 -0.76 -19.10
N THR A 69 -9.04 0.03 -18.34
CA THR A 69 -8.06 0.98 -18.88
C THR A 69 -6.98 0.23 -19.68
N ALA A 70 -6.43 -0.86 -19.15
CA ALA A 70 -5.43 -1.68 -19.83
C ALA A 70 -5.95 -2.34 -21.12
N LEU A 71 -7.24 -2.70 -21.18
CA LEU A 71 -7.85 -3.21 -22.40
C LEU A 71 -7.98 -2.10 -23.47
N SER A 72 -8.38 -0.89 -23.07
CA SER A 72 -8.50 0.25 -24.00
C SER A 72 -7.17 0.81 -24.52
N VAL A 73 -6.05 0.50 -23.85
CA VAL A 73 -4.68 0.84 -24.31
C VAL A 73 -4.40 0.21 -25.68
N GLN A 74 -5.00 -0.93 -26.01
CA GLN A 74 -4.84 -1.58 -27.31
C GLN A 74 -5.42 -0.74 -28.45
N ASP A 75 -6.43 0.09 -28.16
CA ASP A 75 -7.16 0.86 -29.16
C ASP A 75 -6.58 2.27 -29.37
N ASN A 76 -6.03 2.93 -28.32
CA ASN A 76 -5.36 4.23 -28.44
C ASN A 76 -4.54 4.64 -27.20
N LYS A 77 -3.21 4.41 -27.22
CA LYS A 77 -2.27 4.78 -26.14
C LYS A 77 -2.16 6.29 -25.87
N ASP A 78 -2.36 7.13 -26.88
CA ASP A 78 -2.19 8.59 -26.77
C ASP A 78 -3.48 9.31 -26.32
N SER A 79 -4.51 8.55 -25.98
CA SER A 79 -5.76 9.12 -25.48
C SER A 79 -5.52 9.91 -24.18
N LEU A 80 -5.77 11.22 -24.21
CA LEU A 80 -5.73 12.08 -23.04
C LEU A 80 -6.62 11.54 -21.91
N LEU A 81 -7.78 10.97 -22.27
CA LEU A 81 -8.70 10.37 -21.30
C LEU A 81 -8.04 9.19 -20.57
N LEU A 82 -7.29 8.35 -21.29
CA LEU A 82 -6.58 7.21 -20.73
C LEU A 82 -5.48 7.64 -19.77
N GLN A 83 -4.71 8.66 -20.14
CA GLN A 83 -3.68 9.24 -19.29
C GLN A 83 -4.27 9.84 -18.01
N VAL A 84 -5.37 10.60 -18.13
CA VAL A 84 -6.07 11.19 -16.97
C VAL A 84 -6.62 10.11 -16.03
N LYS A 85 -7.20 9.03 -16.57
CA LYS A 85 -7.67 7.89 -15.76
C LYS A 85 -6.52 7.21 -15.02
N THR A 86 -5.42 6.95 -15.71
CA THR A 86 -4.22 6.33 -15.11
C THR A 86 -3.68 7.20 -13.98
N LEU A 87 -3.48 8.49 -14.21
CA LEU A 87 -3.01 9.45 -13.19
C LEU A 87 -3.96 9.54 -11.99
N ARG A 88 -5.28 9.48 -12.22
CA ARG A 88 -6.27 9.45 -11.14
C ARG A 88 -6.12 8.19 -10.29
N SER A 89 -5.98 7.03 -10.91
CA SER A 89 -5.79 5.76 -10.20
C SER A 89 -4.50 5.77 -9.37
N GLU A 90 -3.40 6.29 -9.93
CA GLU A 90 -2.14 6.40 -9.20
C GLU A 90 -2.22 7.31 -7.98
N LYS A 91 -2.95 8.43 -8.09
CA LYS A 91 -3.20 9.32 -6.94
C LYS A 91 -3.95 8.59 -5.83
N ILE A 92 -4.96 7.81 -6.18
CA ILE A 92 -5.75 7.04 -5.22
C ILE A 92 -4.87 5.99 -4.53
N LEU A 93 -4.11 5.20 -5.30
CA LEU A 93 -3.20 4.18 -4.75
C LEU A 93 -2.14 4.81 -3.83
N ARG A 94 -1.59 5.96 -4.22
CA ARG A 94 -0.66 6.74 -3.39
C ARG A 94 -1.30 7.18 -2.07
N SER A 95 -2.55 7.63 -2.09
CA SER A 95 -3.28 7.99 -0.87
C SER A 95 -3.48 6.80 0.05
N TYR A 96 -3.80 5.61 -0.48
CA TYR A 96 -3.88 4.39 0.33
C TYR A 96 -2.54 4.04 0.97
N LEU A 97 -1.45 4.06 0.20
CA LEU A 97 -0.10 3.79 0.71
C LEU A 97 0.31 4.76 1.82
N LEU A 98 -0.01 6.05 1.64
CA LEU A 98 0.30 7.06 2.64
C LEU A 98 -0.52 6.83 3.91
N LEU A 99 -1.83 6.56 3.76
CA LEU A 99 -2.71 6.33 4.90
C LEU A 99 -2.29 5.09 5.69
N SER A 100 -1.96 3.99 5.02
CA SER A 100 -1.48 2.78 5.70
C SER A 100 -0.17 3.04 6.47
N ILE A 101 0.79 3.74 5.87
CA ILE A 101 2.03 4.12 6.57
C ILE A 101 1.74 5.01 7.78
N SER A 102 0.88 6.02 7.63
CA SER A 102 0.49 6.89 8.73
C SER A 102 -0.16 6.12 9.88
N THR A 103 -1.09 5.21 9.56
CA THR A 103 -1.72 4.33 10.55
C THR A 103 -0.70 3.45 11.27
N LEU A 104 0.26 2.85 10.55
CA LEU A 104 1.34 2.07 11.18
C LEU A 104 2.19 2.94 12.11
N CYS A 105 2.57 4.14 11.68
CA CYS A 105 3.34 5.07 12.50
C CYS A 105 2.59 5.46 13.79
N GLU A 106 1.29 5.76 13.69
CA GLU A 106 0.43 6.06 14.84
C GLU A 106 0.34 4.86 15.80
N GLN A 107 0.17 3.65 15.27
CA GLN A 107 0.14 2.41 16.06
C GLN A 107 1.49 2.09 16.72
N LEU A 108 2.60 2.56 16.16
CA LEU A 108 3.93 2.38 16.74
C LEU A 108 4.28 3.45 17.78
N GLN A 109 3.62 4.62 17.75
CA GLN A 109 3.87 5.76 18.65
C GLN A 109 3.25 5.61 20.06
N ILE A 110 2.93 4.38 20.50
CA ILE A 110 2.29 4.18 21.81
C ILE A 110 3.26 4.55 22.94
N GLU A 111 3.06 5.73 23.56
CA GLU A 111 3.78 6.16 24.76
C GLU A 111 3.79 5.06 25.82
N SER A 112 4.98 4.73 26.36
CA SER A 112 5.10 3.79 27.47
C SER A 112 4.22 4.28 28.63
N PRO A 113 3.27 3.50 29.15
CA PRO A 113 2.56 3.92 30.35
C PRO A 113 3.61 3.97 31.48
N LEU A 114 3.77 5.18 32.01
CA LEU A 114 4.56 5.53 33.19
C LEU A 114 4.31 4.51 34.32
#